data_AF-A0A8J4C2F9-F1
#
_entry.id   AF-A0A8J4C2F9-F1
#
_cell.length_a   1.000
_cell.length_b   1.000
_cell.length_c   1.000
_cell.angle_alpha   90.00
_cell.angle_beta   90.00
_cell.angle_gamma   90.00
#
_symmetry.space_group_name_H-M   'P 1'
#
loop_
_entity.id
_entity.type
_entity.pdbx_description
1 polymer ?
#
loop_
_entity_poly.entity_id
_entity_poly.type
_entity_poly.pdbx_seq_one_letter_code
_entity_poly.pdbx_strand_id
1 'polypeptide(L)'
;MPAVYTSLLHFLLGAWALEVNRPNGRPKEQRWCRVCNNADSVEDEYHVMMECPAYDDIRADLASLGVGQDSTMLQIMSMQDRLRLARIIHSIRQRRVSQQVGRT
;
A
#
# COMPACT_ATOMS: atom_id res chain seq x y z
N MET A 1 -1.34 13.73 -14.15
CA MET A 1 -0.06 13.86 -13.41
C MET A 1 -0.24 14.18 -11.92
N PRO A 2 -1.10 15.12 -11.48
CA PRO A 2 -1.21 15.47 -10.05
C PRO A 2 -1.59 14.30 -9.14
N ALA A 3 -2.56 13.48 -9.55
CA ALA A 3 -3.07 12.36 -8.76
C ALA A 3 -2.03 11.28 -8.39
N VAL A 4 -1.01 11.10 -9.25
CA VAL A 4 0.08 10.14 -9.04
C VAL A 4 0.96 10.61 -7.87
N TYR A 5 1.40 11.87 -7.91
CA TYR A 5 2.18 12.45 -6.81
C TYR A 5 1.37 12.62 -5.53
N THR A 6 0.08 12.94 -5.61
CA THR A 6 -0.80 12.93 -4.42
C THR A 6 -0.84 11.56 -3.75
N SER A 7 -0.84 10.49 -4.53
CA SER A 7 -0.87 9.12 -3.98
C SER A 7 0.44 8.80 -3.26
N LEU A 8 1.58 9.19 -3.83
CA LEU A 8 2.89 9.11 -3.17
C LEU A 8 2.94 9.96 -1.89
N LEU A 9 2.51 11.22 -1.93
CA LEU A 9 2.52 12.11 -0.76
C LEU A 9 1.67 11.54 0.37
N HIS A 10 0.45 11.08 0.08
CA HIS A 10 -0.38 10.46 1.12
C HIS A 10 0.26 9.19 1.68
N PHE A 11 0.97 8.42 0.87
CA PHE A 11 1.68 7.24 1.35
C PHE A 11 2.83 7.63 2.29
N LEU A 12 3.66 8.61 1.90
CA LEU A 12 4.79 9.09 2.72
C LEU A 12 4.34 9.69 4.06
N LEU A 13 3.14 10.26 4.12
CA LEU A 13 2.57 10.88 5.31
C LEU A 13 1.73 9.90 6.17
N GLY A 14 1.59 8.64 5.78
CA GLY A 14 0.68 7.70 6.45
C GLY A 14 -0.80 8.14 6.37
N ALA A 15 -1.14 8.96 5.38
CA ALA A 15 -2.47 9.53 5.18
C ALA A 15 -3.37 8.65 4.30
N TRP A 16 -2.96 7.41 4.03
CA TRP A 16 -3.83 6.44 3.39
C TRP A 16 -4.88 5.96 4.38
N ALA A 17 -6.13 5.86 3.93
CA ALA A 17 -7.23 5.33 4.73
C ALA A 17 -7.15 3.80 4.88
N LEU A 18 -5.99 3.27 5.25
CA LEU A 18 -5.75 1.89 5.65
C LEU A 18 -6.43 1.62 6.99
N GLU A 19 -6.75 0.36 7.29
CA GLU A 19 -7.35 0.04 8.58
C GLU A 19 -6.46 0.54 9.72
N VAL A 20 -5.13 0.41 9.71
CA VAL A 20 -4.32 0.95 10.83
C VAL A 20 -4.43 2.47 11.04
N ASN A 21 -4.66 3.24 9.97
CA ASN A 21 -4.70 4.70 10.01
C ASN A 21 -6.11 5.26 10.25
N ARG A 22 -7.14 4.41 10.18
CA ARG A 22 -8.52 4.81 10.45
C ARG A 22 -8.81 4.86 11.96
N PRO A 23 -9.75 5.72 12.40
CA PRO A 23 -10.35 5.61 13.73
C PRO A 23 -11.23 4.35 13.80
N ASN A 24 -10.82 3.36 14.59
CA ASN A 24 -11.45 2.04 14.52
C ASN A 24 -12.03 1.53 15.83
N GLY A 25 -11.69 2.15 16.96
CA GLY A 25 -11.97 1.63 18.31
C GLY A 25 -11.36 0.25 18.63
N ARG A 26 -10.73 -0.41 17.64
CA ARG A 26 -10.18 -1.77 17.73
C ARG A 26 -8.66 -1.75 17.95
N PRO A 27 -8.09 -2.74 18.66
CA PRO A 27 -6.64 -2.99 18.73
C PRO A 27 -6.00 -3.12 17.34
N LYS A 28 -4.70 -2.87 17.21
CA LYS A 28 -3.99 -2.89 15.90
C LYS A 28 -4.11 -4.25 15.23
N GLU A 29 -4.02 -5.31 16.03
CA GLU A 29 -3.99 -6.71 15.63
C GLU A 29 -5.32 -7.14 14.99
N GLN A 30 -6.41 -6.43 15.29
CA GLN A 30 -7.75 -6.71 14.75
C GLN A 30 -8.09 -5.87 13.50
N ARG A 31 -7.14 -5.09 12.98
CA ARG A 31 -7.31 -4.17 11.84
C ARG A 31 -6.85 -4.84 10.55
N TRP A 32 -7.51 -5.95 10.23
CA TRP A 32 -7.11 -6.83 9.13
C TRP A 32 -7.41 -6.26 7.73
N CYS A 33 -6.66 -6.71 6.75
CA CYS A 33 -6.74 -6.26 5.36
C CYS A 33 -8.02 -6.71 4.67
N ARG A 34 -8.90 -5.74 4.42
CA ARG A 34 -10.17 -5.96 3.70
C ARG A 34 -10.02 -6.18 2.21
N VAL A 35 -8.81 -6.19 1.66
CA VAL A 35 -8.54 -6.41 0.24
C VAL A 35 -8.27 -7.89 0.02
N CYS A 36 -7.19 -8.42 0.62
CA CYS A 36 -6.87 -9.85 0.58
C CYS A 36 -7.79 -10.71 1.45
N ASN A 37 -8.55 -10.10 2.37
CA ASN A 37 -9.49 -10.78 3.27
C ASN A 37 -8.80 -11.84 4.16
N ASN A 38 -7.53 -11.64 4.48
CA ASN A 38 -6.79 -12.46 5.43
C ASN A 38 -6.93 -11.87 6.85
N ALA A 39 -7.49 -12.64 7.78
CA ALA A 39 -7.72 -12.21 9.16
C ALA A 39 -6.42 -12.01 9.96
N ASP A 40 -5.34 -12.67 9.56
CA ASP A 40 -4.03 -12.60 10.24
C ASP A 40 -3.14 -11.46 9.72
N SER A 41 -3.57 -10.76 8.66
CA SER A 41 -2.80 -9.68 8.03
C SER A 41 -3.35 -8.32 8.39
N VAL A 42 -2.63 -7.57 9.23
CA VAL A 42 -2.97 -6.17 9.55
C VAL A 42 -2.81 -5.28 8.32
N GLU A 43 -3.80 -4.44 8.01
CA GLU A 43 -3.72 -3.50 6.88
C GLU A 43 -2.90 -2.26 7.24
N ASP A 44 -1.58 -2.34 7.10
CA ASP A 44 -0.67 -1.19 7.12
C ASP A 44 0.09 -1.01 5.80
N GLU A 45 0.91 0.03 5.71
CA GLU A 45 1.67 0.35 4.51
C GLU A 45 2.61 -0.78 4.11
N TYR A 46 3.20 -1.49 5.07
CA TYR A 46 4.08 -2.61 4.80
C TYR A 46 3.32 -3.77 4.19
N HIS A 47 2.19 -4.16 4.81
CA HIS A 47 1.35 -5.21 4.25
C HIS A 47 0.93 -4.87 2.81
N VAL A 48 0.47 -3.65 2.58
CA VAL A 48 0.02 -3.20 1.25
C VAL A 48 1.16 -3.21 0.23
N MET A 49 2.35 -2.75 0.59
CA MET A 49 3.48 -2.65 -0.35
C MET A 49 4.22 -3.96 -0.55
N MET A 50 4.33 -4.80 0.48
CA MET A 50 5.29 -5.93 0.51
C MET A 50 4.66 -7.31 0.63
N GLU A 51 3.45 -7.44 1.20
CA GLU A 51 2.90 -8.75 1.56
C GLU A 51 1.56 -9.09 0.90
N CYS A 52 0.71 -8.10 0.63
CA CYS A 52 -0.68 -8.34 0.27
C CYS A 52 -0.78 -8.99 -1.12
N PRO A 53 -1.28 -10.22 -1.25
CA PRO A 53 -1.24 -10.97 -2.51
C PRO A 53 -2.09 -10.34 -3.63
N ALA A 54 -3.06 -9.48 -3.27
CA ALA A 54 -3.88 -8.75 -4.23
C ALA A 54 -3.09 -7.75 -5.11
N TYR A 55 -1.83 -7.49 -4.75
CA TYR A 55 -0.95 -6.57 -5.47
C TYR A 55 0.31 -7.25 -6.01
N ASP A 56 0.42 -8.58 -6.03
CA ASP A 56 1.64 -9.29 -6.46
C ASP A 56 2.07 -8.92 -7.88
N ASP A 57 1.13 -8.79 -8.81
CA ASP A 57 1.36 -8.35 -10.18
C ASP A 57 1.91 -6.91 -10.24
N ILE A 58 1.40 -6.00 -9.41
CA ILE A 58 1.92 -4.63 -9.32
C ILE A 58 3.28 -4.60 -8.60
N ARG A 59 3.50 -5.49 -7.63
CA ARG A 59 4.74 -5.59 -6.86
C ARG A 59 5.89 -6.10 -7.72
N ALA A 60 5.61 -6.89 -8.76
CA ALA A 60 6.63 -7.27 -9.73
C ALA A 60 7.35 -6.05 -10.34
N ASP A 61 6.65 -4.93 -10.50
CA ASP A 61 7.25 -3.68 -10.98
C ASP A 61 8.18 -3.02 -9.93
N LEU A 62 7.97 -3.27 -8.63
CA LEU A 62 8.87 -2.76 -7.57
C LEU A 62 10.25 -3.43 -7.64
N ALA A 63 10.33 -4.69 -8.04
CA ALA A 63 11.61 -5.39 -8.22
C ALA A 63 12.49 -4.70 -9.28
N SER A 64 11.89 -4.12 -10.32
CA SER A 64 12.61 -3.33 -11.34
C SER A 64 13.26 -2.06 -10.79
N LEU A 65 12.87 -1.64 -9.59
CA LEU A 65 13.42 -0.50 -8.88
C LEU A 65 14.36 -0.90 -7.73
N GLY A 66 14.71 -2.18 -7.63
CA GLY A 66 15.59 -2.71 -6.58
C GLY A 66 14.91 -2.98 -5.25
N VAL A 67 13.57 -3.04 -5.21
CA VAL A 67 12.81 -3.42 -4.02
C VAL A 67 12.55 -4.93 -4.05
N GLY A 68 13.14 -5.65 -3.11
CA GLY A 68 12.98 -7.09 -2.91
C GLY A 68 12.23 -7.43 -1.62
N GLN A 69 12.07 -8.71 -1.32
CA GLN A 69 11.38 -9.17 -0.10
C GLN A 69 12.04 -8.67 1.20
N ASP A 70 13.35 -8.45 1.19
CA ASP A 70 14.10 -7.95 2.36
C ASP A 70 14.12 -6.40 2.44
N SER A 71 13.41 -5.72 1.55
CA SER A 71 13.40 -4.25 1.54
C SER A 71 12.57 -3.68 2.68
N THR A 72 13.18 -2.77 3.42
CA THR A 72 12.51 -1.99 4.46
C THR A 72 11.67 -0.88 3.87
N MET A 73 10.65 -0.44 4.60
CA MET A 73 9.87 0.75 4.23
C MET A 73 10.76 2.00 4.04
N LEU A 74 11.82 2.14 4.83
CA LEU A 74 12.77 3.25 4.70
C LEU A 74 13.48 3.24 3.34
N GLN A 75 13.90 2.06 2.86
CA GLN A 75 14.50 1.92 1.53
C GLN A 75 13.51 2.33 0.43
N ILE A 76 12.26 1.88 0.52
CA ILE A 76 11.19 2.24 -0.42
C ILE A 76 10.91 3.75 -0.41
N MET A 77 10.85 4.37 0.78
CA MET A 77 10.62 5.81 0.91
C MET A 77 11.79 6.67 0.45
N SER A 78 12.99 6.10 0.39
CA SER A 78 14.25 6.77 0.01
C SER A 78 14.60 6.63 -1.46
N MET A 79 13.76 5.98 -2.27
CA MET A 79 14.03 5.73 -3.68
C MET A 79 14.16 7.03 -4.49
N GLN A 80 15.17 7.07 -5.35
CA GLN A 80 15.44 8.23 -6.19
C GLN A 80 14.43 8.36 -7.36
N ASP A 81 14.00 7.24 -7.95
CA ASP A 81 12.97 7.26 -9.00
C ASP A 81 11.56 7.45 -8.40
N ARG A 82 11.30 8.69 -7.96
CA ARG A 82 10.03 9.10 -7.34
C ARG A 82 8.85 8.94 -8.30
N LEU A 83 9.05 9.11 -9.61
CA LEU A 83 7.95 9.04 -10.58
C LEU A 83 7.47 7.60 -10.76
N ARG A 84 8.39 6.64 -10.94
CA ARG A 84 7.99 5.23 -11.03
C ARG A 84 7.40 4.74 -9.72
N LEU A 85 7.99 5.07 -8.58
CA LEU A 85 7.42 4.75 -7.28
C LEU A 85 6.00 5.32 -7.13
N ALA A 86 5.80 6.59 -7.50
CA ALA A 86 4.49 7.21 -7.42
C ALA A 86 3.45 6.53 -8.32
N ARG A 87 3.84 6.09 -9.52
CA ARG A 87 2.94 5.34 -10.43
C ARG A 87 2.52 4.01 -9.83
N ILE A 88 3.46 3.24 -9.29
CA ILE A 88 3.18 1.96 -8.64
C ILE A 88 2.23 2.16 -7.45
N ILE A 89 2.56 3.09 -6.55
CA ILE A 89 1.74 3.45 -5.40
C ILE A 89 0.33 3.90 -5.85
N HIS A 90 0.24 4.65 -6.95
CA HIS A 90 -1.05 5.06 -7.51
C HIS A 90 -1.86 3.87 -8.01
N SER A 91 -1.25 2.92 -8.72
CA SER A 91 -1.90 1.69 -9.19
C SER A 91 -2.46 0.86 -8.03
N ILE A 92 -1.68 0.67 -6.97
CA ILE A 92 -2.12 -0.02 -5.74
C ILE A 92 -3.33 0.70 -5.15
N ARG A 93 -3.25 2.02 -5.00
CA ARG A 93 -4.35 2.83 -4.44
C ARG A 93 -5.64 2.71 -5.27
N GLN A 94 -5.54 2.78 -6.59
CA GLN A 94 -6.70 2.66 -7.48
C GLN A 94 -7.36 1.28 -7.36
N ARG A 95 -6.55 0.21 -7.32
CA ARG A 95 -7.06 -1.15 -7.15
C ARG A 95 -7.73 -1.32 -5.79
N ARG A 96 -7.13 -0.81 -4.72
CA ARG A 96 -7.70 -0.82 -3.38
C ARG A 96 -9.08 -0.17 -3.34
N VAL A 97 -9.22 1.03 -3.90
CA VAL A 97 -10.50 1.74 -3.95
C VAL A 97 -11.53 0.91 -4.72
N SER A 98 -11.16 0.36 -5.87
CA SER A 98 -12.05 -0.45 -6.70
C SER A 98 -12.55 -1.71 -5.99
N GLN A 99 -11.68 -2.39 -5.23
CA GLN A 99 -12.03 -3.61 -4.50
C GLN A 99 -12.80 -3.34 -3.19
N GLN A 100 -12.74 -2.12 -2.67
CA GLN A 100 -13.52 -1.71 -1.49
C GLN A 100 -14.94 -1.24 -1.85
N VAL A 101 -15.15 -0.66 -3.04
CA VAL A 101 -16.48 -0.21 -3.51
C VAL A 101 -17.44 -1.37 -3.78
N GLY A 102 -16.93 -2.57 -4.06
CA GLY A 102 -17.75 -3.78 -4.27
C GLY A 102 -18.13 -4.55 -3.01
N ARG A 103 -17.81 -4.06 -1.80
CA ARG A 103 -18.01 -4.77 -0.52
C ARG A 103 -18.86 -4.00 0.50
N THR A 104 -19.54 -2.94 0.07
CA THR A 104 -20.57 -2.22 0.85
C THR A 104 -21.95 -2.73 0.49
#